data_AF-A0A7X6XCX4-F1
#
_entry.id   AF-A0A7X6XCX4-F1
#
_cell.length_a   1.000
_cell.length_b   1.000
_cell.length_c   1.000
_cell.angle_alpha   90.00
_cell.angle_beta   90.00
_cell.angle_gamma   90.00
#
_symmetry.space_group_name_H-M   'P 1'
#
loop_
_entity.id
_entity.type
_entity.pdbx_description
1 polymer ?
#
loop_
_entity_poly.entity_id
_entity_poly.type
_entity_poly.pdbx_seq_one_letter_code
_entity_poly.pdbx_strand_id
1 'polypeptide(L)'
;MNNRRKPSIWSNIYVVLLLRLLLVFVLYSITRFLFYVLNPSLFANMDVGYLATLMYRGLRFDASAIAYTNSLVILMHILPFRFRYNRAYQKVVSIIFYIVNTIGITLNMIDVVYYRYTMKRTTSGVFQEFENENPTNFVSFIWDYWYITFIVIALILLMVWMYKKIRVERPYIKLRNFVYYPLAIIFMAIAGYYTVGAMRGGYTAGTRPITLSNAAEFVKKPEHRAIVLNTPFAIIRTFGKSRLERKEYFDTAELNEIFYAEHAINTDSTTLFNKFEGRNVVLIIWESFGKEWVGSLNTDIEGYKGYTPFIDSLVNHSYVFTRGYANGRKSIDALPSIIASIPSSETPFILSHYSGNRINSLASVLRNHQYYSAFYHGAPNGSMGFSAFMQQAGFDSYVG
;
A
#
# COMPACT_ATOMS: atom_id res chain seq x y z
N MET A 1 37.90 -43.25 9.84
CA MET A 1 36.97 -42.53 10.73
C MET A 1 36.58 -41.20 10.09
N ASN A 2 35.38 -41.11 9.51
CA ASN A 2 34.91 -39.87 8.87
C ASN A 2 34.35 -38.96 9.97
N ASN A 3 35.13 -37.94 10.36
CA ASN A 3 34.80 -36.97 11.39
C ASN A 3 33.68 -36.03 10.89
N ARG A 4 32.45 -36.53 10.78
CA ARG A 4 31.28 -35.72 10.42
C ARG A 4 30.98 -34.80 11.61
N ARG A 5 31.46 -33.55 11.55
CA ARG A 5 31.12 -32.48 12.49
C ARG A 5 29.62 -32.50 12.76
N LYS A 6 29.23 -32.40 14.04
CA LYS A 6 27.82 -32.27 14.42
C LYS A 6 27.25 -31.06 13.65
N PRO A 7 26.14 -31.23 12.91
CA PRO A 7 25.52 -30.13 12.18
C PRO A 7 25.13 -29.04 13.17
N SER A 8 25.48 -27.81 12.84
CA SER A 8 25.19 -26.65 13.68
C SER A 8 23.69 -26.36 13.69
N ILE A 9 23.17 -25.77 14.77
CA ILE A 9 21.77 -25.29 14.82
C ILE A 9 21.48 -24.30 13.68
N TRP A 10 22.50 -23.54 13.27
CA TRP A 10 22.50 -22.61 12.14
C TRP A 10 22.28 -23.27 10.78
N SER A 11 22.42 -24.59 10.69
CA SER A 11 22.26 -25.36 9.46
C SER A 11 20.89 -26.07 9.37
N ASN A 12 20.03 -25.90 10.39
CA ASN A 12 18.65 -26.37 10.38
C ASN A 12 17.85 -25.64 9.29
N ILE A 13 17.03 -26.36 8.53
CA ILE A 13 16.28 -25.81 7.40
C ILE A 13 15.37 -24.63 7.75
N TYR A 14 14.76 -24.61 8.94
CA TYR A 14 13.90 -23.51 9.37
C TYR A 14 14.73 -22.27 9.76
N VAL A 15 15.87 -22.48 10.42
CA VAL A 15 16.82 -21.40 10.73
C VAL A 15 17.43 -20.83 9.44
N VAL A 16 17.78 -21.70 8.50
CA VAL A 16 18.28 -21.28 7.18
C VAL A 16 17.23 -20.49 6.41
N LEU A 17 15.95 -20.88 6.46
CA LEU A 17 14.88 -20.08 5.87
C LEU A 17 14.86 -18.66 6.49
N LEU A 18 14.87 -18.56 7.82
CA LEU A 18 14.88 -17.26 8.51
C LEU A 18 16.10 -16.42 8.12
N LEU A 19 17.30 -17.00 8.09
CA LEU A 19 18.52 -16.30 7.68
C LEU A 19 18.47 -15.84 6.21
N ARG A 20 17.90 -16.66 5.32
CA ARG A 20 17.71 -16.30 3.90
C ARG A 20 16.72 -15.16 3.74
N LEU A 21 15.61 -15.17 4.48
CA LEU A 21 14.65 -14.06 4.46
C LEU A 21 15.25 -12.79 5.09
N LEU A 22 16.01 -12.92 6.18
CA LEU A 22 16.73 -11.80 6.81
C LEU A 22 17.74 -11.17 5.85
N LEU A 23 18.46 -11.98 5.06
CA LEU A 23 19.34 -11.48 4.00
C LEU A 23 18.56 -10.58 3.01
N VAL A 24 17.38 -11.00 2.57
CA VAL A 24 16.56 -10.18 1.66
C VAL A 24 16.08 -8.90 2.33
N PHE A 25 15.69 -8.95 3.62
CA PHE A 25 15.34 -7.76 4.40
C PHE A 25 16.49 -6.75 4.47
N VAL A 26 17.71 -7.21 4.71
CA VAL A 26 18.90 -6.35 4.74
C VAL A 26 19.12 -5.72 3.37
N LEU A 27 19.02 -6.50 2.28
CA LEU A 27 19.17 -5.98 0.92
C LEU A 27 18.08 -4.95 0.58
N TYR A 28 16.83 -5.18 0.94
CA TYR A 28 15.74 -4.21 0.76
C TYR A 28 15.93 -2.93 1.61
N SER A 29 16.47 -3.08 2.82
CA SER A 29 16.80 -1.93 3.66
C SER A 29 17.94 -1.10 3.04
N ILE A 30 18.95 -1.75 2.46
CA ILE A 30 20.02 -1.09 1.72
C ILE A 30 19.46 -0.38 0.49
N THR A 31 18.60 -1.01 -0.32
CA THR A 31 18.01 -0.34 -1.49
C THR A 31 17.13 0.85 -1.10
N ARG A 32 16.37 0.76 0.00
CA ARG A 32 15.61 1.90 0.56
C ARG A 32 16.54 3.04 0.99
N PHE A 33 17.63 2.72 1.68
CA PHE A 33 18.60 3.72 2.11
C PHE A 33 19.25 4.40 0.91
N LEU A 34 19.68 3.62 -0.09
CA LEU A 34 20.23 4.13 -1.35
C LEU A 34 19.22 5.00 -2.09
N PHE A 35 17.93 4.63 -2.09
CA PHE A 35 16.88 5.44 -2.70
C PHE A 35 16.79 6.85 -2.09
N TYR A 36 16.96 6.98 -0.78
CA TYR A 36 17.03 8.28 -0.11
C TYR A 36 18.31 9.04 -0.46
N VAL A 37 19.49 8.40 -0.28
CA VAL A 37 20.80 9.05 -0.46
C VAL A 37 21.04 9.49 -1.90
N LEU A 38 20.50 8.77 -2.88
CA LEU A 38 20.63 9.10 -4.30
C LEU A 38 19.57 10.08 -4.80
N ASN A 39 18.65 10.53 -3.94
CA ASN A 39 17.60 11.51 -4.27
C ASN A 39 17.45 12.60 -3.18
N PRO A 40 18.54 13.24 -2.71
CA PRO A 40 18.47 14.15 -1.57
C PRO A 40 17.62 15.39 -1.86
N SER A 41 17.60 15.88 -3.10
CA SER A 41 16.79 17.03 -3.52
C SER A 41 15.28 16.78 -3.41
N LEU A 42 14.84 15.52 -3.53
CA LEU A 42 13.42 15.15 -3.43
C LEU A 42 12.97 15.03 -1.95
N PHE A 43 13.90 14.94 -1.01
CA PHE A 43 13.65 14.72 0.42
C PHE A 43 14.33 15.78 1.30
N ALA A 44 14.28 17.04 0.87
CA ALA A 44 14.92 18.15 1.58
C ALA A 44 14.37 18.33 3.01
N ASN A 45 15.26 18.73 3.94
CA ASN A 45 14.94 19.04 5.34
C ASN A 45 14.37 17.85 6.14
N MET A 46 14.89 16.65 5.89
CA MET A 46 14.48 15.46 6.65
C MET A 46 15.25 15.34 7.96
N ASP A 47 14.53 15.42 9.08
CA ASP A 47 15.10 15.09 10.39
C ASP A 47 15.56 13.61 10.44
N VAL A 48 16.70 13.36 11.08
CA VAL A 48 17.32 12.02 11.13
C VAL A 48 16.45 11.04 11.93
N GLY A 49 15.86 11.48 13.03
CA GLY A 49 14.94 10.65 13.83
C GLY A 49 13.68 10.29 13.06
N TYR A 50 13.15 11.26 12.32
CA TYR A 50 12.03 11.04 11.41
C TYR A 50 12.39 10.10 10.25
N LEU A 51 13.55 10.24 9.61
CA LEU A 51 14.05 9.31 8.58
C LEU A 51 14.17 7.88 9.13
N ALA A 52 14.77 7.72 10.32
CA ALA A 52 14.90 6.42 10.97
C ALA A 52 13.52 5.79 11.24
N THR A 53 12.54 6.61 11.61
CA THR A 53 11.14 6.18 11.77
C THR A 53 10.56 5.68 10.45
N LEU A 54 10.76 6.42 9.35
CA LEU A 54 10.27 5.99 8.02
C LEU A 54 10.94 4.69 7.55
N MET A 55 12.25 4.54 7.77
CA MET A 55 13.00 3.33 7.45
C MET A 55 12.48 2.12 8.24
N TYR A 56 12.23 2.29 9.54
CA TYR A 56 11.66 1.25 10.40
C TYR A 56 10.23 0.88 9.99
N ARG A 57 9.37 1.88 9.74
CA ARG A 57 7.98 1.64 9.28
C ARG A 57 7.95 0.98 7.90
N GLY A 58 8.93 1.26 7.05
CA GLY A 58 9.10 0.62 5.75
C GLY A 58 9.32 -0.89 5.81
N LEU A 59 9.91 -1.42 6.89
CA LEU A 59 10.13 -2.86 7.07
C LEU A 59 8.82 -3.66 7.02
N ARG A 60 7.68 -3.06 7.39
CA ARG A 60 6.35 -3.68 7.28
C ARG A 60 5.97 -3.96 5.83
N PHE A 61 6.31 -3.04 4.92
CA PHE A 61 6.05 -3.17 3.49
C PHE A 61 7.06 -4.10 2.81
N ASP A 62 8.31 -4.13 3.31
CA ASP A 62 9.30 -5.13 2.88
C ASP A 62 8.88 -6.53 3.27
N ALA A 63 8.36 -6.72 4.50
CA ALA A 63 7.86 -8.01 4.95
C ALA A 63 6.79 -8.55 4.01
N SER A 64 5.84 -7.70 3.59
CA SER A 64 4.81 -8.07 2.63
C SER A 64 5.40 -8.42 1.27
N ALA A 65 6.27 -7.57 0.70
CA ALA A 65 6.94 -7.86 -0.58
C ALA A 65 7.72 -9.16 -0.55
N ILE A 66 8.54 -9.37 0.49
CA ILE A 66 9.39 -10.55 0.65
C ILE A 66 8.50 -11.79 0.80
N ALA A 67 7.43 -11.72 1.59
CA ALA A 67 6.50 -12.85 1.76
C ALA A 67 5.82 -13.24 0.44
N TYR A 68 5.38 -12.28 -0.38
CA TYR A 68 4.79 -12.56 -1.69
C TYR A 68 5.81 -13.10 -2.69
N THR A 69 6.92 -12.39 -2.87
CA THR A 69 7.97 -12.75 -3.84
C THR A 69 8.60 -14.10 -3.51
N ASN A 70 8.96 -14.34 -2.24
CA ASN A 70 9.60 -15.58 -1.79
C ASN A 70 8.59 -16.65 -1.32
N SER A 71 7.29 -16.51 -1.60
CA SER A 71 6.24 -17.46 -1.19
C SER A 71 6.57 -18.90 -1.60
N LEU A 72 7.06 -19.12 -2.83
CA LEU A 72 7.48 -20.44 -3.31
C LEU A 72 8.72 -20.96 -2.58
N VAL A 73 9.70 -20.09 -2.28
CA VAL A 73 10.89 -20.45 -1.49
C VAL A 73 10.49 -20.87 -0.08
N ILE A 74 9.58 -20.11 0.55
CA ILE A 74 9.02 -20.41 1.87
C ILE A 74 8.34 -21.77 1.84
N LEU A 75 7.41 -21.99 0.90
CA LEU A 75 6.66 -23.23 0.73
C LEU A 75 7.61 -24.45 0.63
N MET A 76 8.63 -24.35 -0.22
CA MET A 76 9.62 -25.42 -0.41
C MET A 76 10.45 -25.73 0.85
N HIS A 77 10.68 -24.76 1.74
CA HIS A 77 11.38 -25.04 3.00
C HIS A 77 10.47 -25.66 4.06
N ILE A 78 9.22 -25.20 4.15
CA ILE A 78 8.29 -25.58 5.22
C ILE A 78 7.61 -26.93 4.96
N LEU A 79 7.40 -27.30 3.69
CA LEU A 79 6.77 -28.58 3.35
C LEU A 79 7.61 -29.74 3.91
N PRO A 80 7.00 -30.71 4.62
CA PRO A 80 7.71 -31.68 5.45
C PRO A 80 8.36 -32.82 4.64
N PHE A 81 8.73 -32.60 3.38
CA PHE A 81 9.32 -33.64 2.55
C PHE A 81 10.73 -34.03 3.00
N ARG A 82 11.02 -35.34 3.08
CA ARG A 82 12.36 -35.84 3.43
C ARG A 82 13.43 -35.52 2.37
N PHE A 83 13.03 -35.36 1.11
CA PHE A 83 13.93 -35.05 0.01
C PHE A 83 14.34 -33.56 -0.07
N ARG A 84 13.81 -32.69 0.80
CA ARG A 84 14.17 -31.26 0.83
C ARG A 84 15.66 -31.00 1.09
N TYR A 85 16.39 -31.99 1.61
CA TYR A 85 17.83 -31.94 1.80
C TYR A 85 18.64 -32.52 0.62
N ASN A 86 18.01 -32.81 -0.52
CA ASN A 86 18.70 -33.23 -1.73
C ASN A 86 19.44 -32.04 -2.37
N ARG A 87 20.60 -32.30 -2.97
CA ARG A 87 21.40 -31.29 -3.70
C ARG A 87 20.61 -30.68 -4.85
N ALA A 88 19.89 -31.51 -5.62
CA ALA A 88 19.04 -31.03 -6.71
C ALA A 88 17.92 -30.10 -6.19
N TYR A 89 17.25 -30.51 -5.12
CA TYR A 89 16.21 -29.70 -4.49
C TYR A 89 16.75 -28.34 -4.03
N GLN A 90 17.83 -28.33 -3.25
CA GLN A 90 18.45 -27.09 -2.77
C GLN A 90 19.00 -26.22 -3.91
N LYS A 91 19.46 -26.82 -5.02
CA LYS A 91 19.85 -26.09 -6.23
C LYS A 91 18.65 -25.38 -6.85
N VAL A 92 17.52 -26.07 -7.02
CA VAL A 92 16.26 -25.47 -7.51
C VAL A 92 15.82 -24.32 -6.59
N VAL A 93 15.83 -24.54 -5.26
CA VAL A 93 15.49 -23.48 -4.31
C VAL A 93 16.42 -22.27 -4.43
N SER A 94 17.72 -22.50 -4.64
CA SER A 94 18.68 -21.40 -4.83
C SER A 94 18.45 -20.63 -6.13
N ILE A 95 18.12 -21.30 -7.22
CA ILE A 95 17.84 -20.66 -8.51
C ILE A 95 16.60 -19.76 -8.37
N ILE A 96 15.51 -20.29 -7.80
CA ILE A 96 14.28 -19.53 -7.57
C ILE A 96 14.57 -18.32 -6.66
N PHE A 97 15.30 -18.52 -5.56
CA PHE A 97 15.69 -17.44 -4.66
C PHE A 97 16.50 -16.35 -5.38
N TYR A 98 17.49 -16.71 -6.20
CA TYR A 98 18.29 -15.72 -6.91
C TYR A 98 17.48 -14.96 -7.95
N ILE A 99 16.65 -15.64 -8.75
CA ILE A 99 15.84 -15.00 -9.78
C ILE A 99 14.89 -13.99 -9.16
N VAL A 100 14.09 -14.42 -8.19
CA VAL A 100 13.06 -13.58 -7.57
C VAL A 100 13.67 -12.37 -6.87
N ASN A 101 14.73 -12.56 -6.09
CA ASN A 101 15.33 -11.46 -5.33
C ASN A 101 16.19 -10.54 -6.22
N THR A 102 16.76 -11.06 -7.32
CA THR A 102 17.41 -10.21 -8.34
C THR A 102 16.38 -9.27 -8.97
N ILE A 103 15.22 -9.79 -9.39
CA ILE A 103 14.12 -8.97 -9.90
C ILE A 103 13.71 -7.91 -8.87
N GLY A 104 13.54 -8.31 -7.60
CA GLY A 104 13.16 -7.39 -6.52
C GLY A 104 14.17 -6.26 -6.27
N ILE A 105 15.48 -6.58 -6.26
CA ILE A 105 16.56 -5.60 -6.11
C ILE A 105 16.59 -4.66 -7.32
N THR A 106 16.58 -5.21 -8.53
CA THR A 106 16.61 -4.44 -9.77
C THR A 106 15.44 -3.47 -9.85
N LEU A 107 14.22 -3.91 -9.53
CA LEU A 107 13.04 -3.04 -9.53
C LEU A 107 13.17 -1.88 -8.54
N ASN A 108 13.66 -2.12 -7.32
CA ASN A 108 13.88 -1.05 -6.35
C ASN A 108 14.94 -0.05 -6.84
N MET A 109 15.97 -0.51 -7.54
CA MET A 109 17.08 0.32 -8.01
C MET A 109 16.74 1.11 -9.28
N ILE A 110 15.99 0.53 -10.23
CA ILE A 110 15.45 1.26 -11.38
C ILE A 110 14.58 2.43 -10.90
N ASP A 111 13.76 2.18 -9.88
CA ASP A 111 12.84 3.17 -9.34
C ASP A 111 13.56 4.33 -8.64
N VAL A 112 14.84 4.19 -8.25
CA VAL A 112 15.66 5.32 -7.77
C VAL A 112 15.76 6.43 -8.82
N VAL A 113 15.84 6.04 -10.09
CA VAL A 113 15.93 6.97 -11.23
C VAL A 113 14.53 7.35 -11.69
N TYR A 114 13.66 6.37 -11.92
CA TYR A 114 12.32 6.62 -12.48
C TYR A 114 11.44 7.49 -11.58
N TYR A 115 11.62 7.41 -10.26
CA TYR A 115 10.90 8.23 -9.30
C TYR A 115 11.14 9.75 -9.50
N ARG A 116 12.31 10.15 -10.01
CA ARG A 116 12.64 11.57 -10.26
C ARG A 116 11.70 12.21 -11.28
N TYR A 117 11.15 11.41 -12.20
CA TYR A 117 10.27 11.87 -13.27
C TYR A 117 8.79 11.72 -12.90
N THR A 118 8.46 10.67 -12.16
CA THR A 118 7.06 10.31 -11.88
C THR A 118 6.56 10.78 -10.52
N MET A 119 7.47 11.08 -9.58
CA MET A 119 7.21 11.45 -8.18
C MET A 119 6.35 10.43 -7.41
N LYS A 120 6.21 9.21 -7.94
CA LYS A 120 5.47 8.09 -7.37
C LYS A 120 6.27 6.81 -7.56
N ARG A 121 6.18 5.90 -6.59
CA ARG A 121 6.79 4.56 -6.71
C ARG A 121 6.21 3.84 -7.94
N THR A 122 7.06 3.17 -8.70
CA THR A 122 6.63 2.39 -9.85
C THR A 122 5.56 1.37 -9.45
N THR A 123 4.46 1.37 -10.21
CA THR A 123 3.35 0.42 -10.05
C THR A 123 3.26 -0.46 -11.29
N SER A 124 2.42 -1.50 -11.26
CA SER A 124 2.21 -2.37 -12.43
C SER A 124 1.71 -1.65 -13.68
N GLY A 125 1.24 -0.40 -13.57
CA GLY A 125 0.87 0.43 -14.73
C GLY A 125 2.04 0.73 -15.67
N VAL A 126 3.28 0.58 -15.19
CA VAL A 126 4.50 0.75 -16.00
C VAL A 126 4.54 -0.22 -17.20
N PHE A 127 4.02 -1.44 -17.05
CA PHE A 127 4.05 -2.42 -18.13
C PHE A 127 3.18 -2.01 -19.33
N GLN A 128 2.06 -1.35 -19.07
CA GLN A 128 1.19 -0.80 -20.13
C GLN A 128 1.76 0.50 -20.72
N GLU A 129 2.42 1.32 -19.89
CA GLU A 129 3.05 2.57 -20.33
C GLU A 129 4.16 2.32 -21.35
N PHE A 130 4.88 1.20 -21.20
CA PHE A 130 5.98 0.81 -22.09
C PHE A 130 5.63 -0.33 -23.06
N GLU A 131 4.35 -0.71 -23.20
CA GLU A 131 3.94 -1.85 -24.04
C GLU A 131 4.28 -1.63 -25.53
N ASN A 132 4.24 -0.37 -25.99
CA ASN A 132 4.53 0.03 -27.36
C ASN A 132 5.92 0.68 -27.54
N GLU A 133 6.75 0.68 -26.49
CA GLU A 133 8.09 1.28 -26.53
C GLU A 133 9.15 0.28 -27.02
N ASN A 134 10.19 0.78 -27.70
CA ASN A 134 11.23 -0.09 -28.24
C ASN A 134 12.11 -0.65 -27.10
N PRO A 135 12.27 -1.97 -26.95
CA PRO A 135 13.09 -2.56 -25.89
C PRO A 135 14.53 -2.06 -25.84
N THR A 136 15.08 -1.60 -26.96
CA THR A 136 16.44 -1.03 -27.03
C THR A 136 16.59 0.26 -26.22
N ASN A 137 15.51 1.00 -25.99
CA ASN A 137 15.50 2.19 -25.13
C ASN A 137 15.82 1.83 -23.66
N PHE A 138 15.53 0.60 -23.23
CA PHE A 138 15.94 0.14 -21.88
C PHE A 138 17.43 -0.22 -21.79
N VAL A 139 18.10 -0.43 -22.93
CA VAL A 139 19.54 -0.71 -22.97
C VAL A 139 20.34 0.58 -22.76
N SER A 140 19.87 1.72 -23.26
CA SER A 140 20.53 3.01 -23.00
C SER A 140 20.53 3.35 -21.50
N PHE A 141 19.44 3.02 -20.78
CA PHE A 141 19.37 3.18 -19.32
C PHE A 141 20.54 2.51 -18.56
N ILE A 142 21.07 1.39 -19.06
CA ILE A 142 22.19 0.69 -18.44
C ILE A 142 23.46 1.56 -18.46
N TRP A 143 23.65 2.31 -19.54
CA TRP A 143 24.81 3.18 -19.77
C TRP A 143 24.61 4.57 -19.17
N ASP A 144 23.43 5.18 -19.40
CA ASP A 144 23.09 6.51 -18.88
C ASP A 144 23.12 6.53 -17.34
N TYR A 145 22.75 5.41 -16.71
CA TYR A 145 22.75 5.22 -15.26
C TYR A 145 23.69 4.08 -14.84
N TRP A 146 24.91 4.04 -15.41
CA TRP A 146 25.91 3.00 -15.14
C TRP A 146 26.19 2.76 -13.65
N TYR A 147 26.13 3.82 -12.82
CA TYR A 147 26.33 3.71 -11.38
C TYR A 147 25.23 2.90 -10.68
N ILE A 148 23.98 2.99 -11.15
CA ILE A 148 22.86 2.16 -10.66
C ILE A 148 23.09 0.70 -11.07
N THR A 149 23.47 0.46 -12.33
CA THR A 149 23.83 -0.87 -12.83
C THR A 149 24.92 -1.51 -11.99
N PHE A 150 25.99 -0.77 -11.68
CA PHE A 150 27.08 -1.24 -10.84
C PHE A 150 26.60 -1.61 -9.43
N ILE A 151 25.77 -0.76 -8.81
CA ILE A 151 25.19 -1.04 -7.49
C ILE A 151 24.32 -2.31 -7.51
N VAL A 152 23.48 -2.49 -8.55
CA VAL A 152 22.67 -3.69 -8.72
C VAL A 152 23.55 -4.94 -8.79
N ILE A 153 24.60 -4.93 -9.61
CA ILE A 153 25.55 -6.03 -9.73
C ILE A 153 26.22 -6.31 -8.37
N ALA A 154 26.67 -5.27 -7.66
CA ALA A 154 27.30 -5.41 -6.35
C ALA A 154 26.35 -6.05 -5.33
N LEU A 155 25.08 -5.63 -5.29
CA LEU A 155 24.06 -6.20 -4.39
C LEU A 155 23.72 -7.66 -4.74
N ILE A 156 23.67 -8.01 -6.03
CA ILE A 156 23.47 -9.40 -6.47
C ILE A 156 24.67 -10.27 -6.07
N LEU A 157 25.90 -9.79 -6.27
CA LEU A 157 27.11 -10.50 -5.85
C LEU A 157 27.16 -10.70 -4.34
N LEU A 158 26.80 -9.66 -3.57
CA LEU A 158 26.67 -9.73 -2.12
C LEU A 158 25.62 -10.78 -1.71
N MET A 159 24.44 -10.76 -2.34
CA MET A 159 23.39 -11.74 -2.11
C MET A 159 23.89 -13.17 -2.35
N VAL A 160 24.54 -13.43 -3.50
CA VAL A 160 25.07 -14.74 -3.85
C VAL A 160 26.17 -15.18 -2.87
N TRP A 161 27.07 -14.27 -2.50
CA TRP A 161 28.14 -14.54 -1.55
C TRP A 161 27.59 -14.90 -0.17
N MET A 162 26.66 -14.11 0.38
CA MET A 162 26.02 -14.37 1.67
C MET A 162 25.18 -15.66 1.64
N TYR A 163 24.41 -15.88 0.57
CA TYR A 163 23.60 -17.09 0.42
C TYR A 163 24.46 -18.36 0.46
N LYS A 164 25.63 -18.36 -0.20
CA LYS A 164 26.57 -19.50 -0.19
C LYS A 164 27.14 -19.82 1.20
N LYS A 165 27.15 -18.85 2.13
CA LYS A 165 27.54 -19.06 3.54
C LYS A 165 26.41 -19.74 4.34
N ILE A 166 25.16 -19.56 3.95
CA ILE A 166 23.98 -20.13 4.61
C ILE A 166 23.67 -21.51 4.02
N ARG A 167 24.26 -22.56 4.62
CA ARG A 167 24.14 -23.94 4.12
C ARG A 167 23.08 -24.74 4.90
N VAL A 168 22.26 -25.48 4.14
CA VAL A 168 21.33 -26.46 4.69
C VAL A 168 22.06 -27.79 4.88
N GLU A 169 22.09 -28.29 6.10
CA GLU A 169 22.65 -29.61 6.41
C GLU A 169 21.55 -30.57 6.86
N ARG A 170 21.75 -31.87 6.57
CA ARG A 170 20.83 -32.90 7.04
C ARG A 170 20.96 -33.02 8.56
N PRO A 171 19.84 -33.07 9.31
CA PRO A 171 19.90 -33.26 10.76
C PRO A 171 20.58 -34.60 11.09
N TYR A 172 21.46 -34.58 12.09
CA TYR A 172 22.19 -35.75 12.56
C TYR A 172 21.26 -36.81 13.14
N ILE A 173 20.25 -36.37 13.89
CA ILE A 173 19.24 -37.23 14.51
C ILE A 173 18.10 -37.46 13.52
N LYS A 174 17.89 -38.71 13.11
CA LYS A 174 16.72 -39.12 12.33
C LYS A 174 15.53 -39.36 13.26
N LEU A 175 14.66 -38.36 13.39
CA LEU A 175 13.38 -38.52 14.08
C LEU A 175 12.50 -39.57 13.37
N ARG A 176 11.85 -40.46 14.15
CA ARG A 176 10.84 -41.41 13.68
C ARG A 176 9.65 -40.64 13.06
N ASN A 177 8.97 -41.25 12.09
CA ASN A 177 7.93 -40.57 11.29
C ASN A 177 6.81 -39.96 12.15
N PHE A 178 6.36 -40.67 13.20
CA PHE A 178 5.31 -40.19 14.10
C PHE A 178 5.70 -38.96 14.94
N VAL A 179 6.99 -38.65 15.07
CA VAL A 179 7.47 -37.41 15.74
C VAL A 179 7.77 -36.34 14.69
N TYR A 180 8.40 -36.74 13.59
CA TYR A 180 8.85 -35.83 12.54
C TYR A 180 7.69 -35.08 11.87
N TYR A 181 6.65 -35.80 11.42
CA TYR A 181 5.56 -35.17 10.67
C TYR A 181 4.71 -34.22 11.54
N PRO A 182 4.30 -34.56 12.76
CA PRO A 182 3.59 -33.61 13.62
C PRO A 182 4.39 -32.36 13.93
N LEU A 183 5.68 -32.49 14.29
CA LEU A 183 6.54 -31.32 14.53
C LEU A 183 6.68 -30.46 13.27
N ALA A 184 6.86 -31.08 12.10
CA ALA A 184 7.00 -30.34 10.85
C ALA A 184 5.69 -29.63 10.45
N ILE A 185 4.53 -30.21 10.74
CA ILE A 185 3.21 -29.57 10.57
C ILE A 185 3.08 -28.36 11.49
N ILE A 186 3.50 -28.45 12.75
CA ILE A 186 3.50 -27.32 13.69
C ILE A 186 4.39 -26.19 13.15
N PHE A 187 5.62 -26.48 12.74
CA PHE A 187 6.51 -25.47 12.14
C PHE A 187 5.95 -24.88 10.84
N MET A 188 5.29 -25.70 10.02
CA MET A 188 4.63 -25.25 8.80
C MET A 188 3.46 -24.30 9.13
N ALA A 189 2.64 -24.61 10.13
CA ALA A 189 1.56 -23.75 10.59
C ALA A 189 2.08 -22.42 11.14
N ILE A 190 3.15 -22.46 11.94
CA ILE A 190 3.81 -21.26 12.48
C ILE A 190 4.35 -20.39 11.33
N ALA A 191 5.13 -20.98 10.41
CA ALA A 191 5.68 -20.24 9.28
C ALA A 191 4.59 -19.68 8.34
N GLY A 192 3.53 -20.45 8.12
CA GLY A 192 2.34 -20.01 7.38
C GLY A 192 1.66 -18.82 8.05
N TYR A 193 1.44 -18.89 9.36
CA TYR A 193 0.85 -17.81 10.15
C TYR A 193 1.68 -16.52 10.05
N TYR A 194 3.01 -16.59 10.20
CA TYR A 194 3.87 -15.42 10.06
C TYR A 194 3.93 -14.88 8.63
N THR A 195 3.91 -15.76 7.62
CA THR A 195 3.89 -15.36 6.21
C THR A 195 2.60 -14.62 5.86
N VAL A 196 1.44 -15.14 6.29
CA VAL A 196 0.15 -14.48 6.10
C VAL A 196 0.08 -13.17 6.87
N GLY A 197 0.60 -13.14 8.11
CA GLY A 197 0.73 -11.90 8.89
C GLY A 197 1.55 -10.83 8.18
N ALA A 198 2.70 -11.21 7.59
CA ALA A 198 3.55 -10.31 6.81
C ALA A 198 2.83 -9.79 5.55
N MET A 199 2.15 -10.67 4.79
CA MET A 199 1.34 -10.27 3.63
C MET A 199 0.21 -9.30 4.01
N ARG A 200 -0.44 -9.52 5.16
CA ARG A 200 -1.49 -8.64 5.69
C ARG A 200 -0.97 -7.36 6.32
N GLY A 201 0.31 -7.33 6.69
CA GLY A 201 0.92 -6.26 7.47
C GLY A 201 0.51 -6.29 8.95
N GLY A 202 -0.09 -7.36 9.48
CA GLY A 202 -0.53 -7.41 10.88
C GLY A 202 -1.56 -8.50 11.14
N TYR A 203 -1.99 -8.61 12.40
CA TYR A 203 -2.87 -9.69 12.89
C TYR A 203 -4.23 -9.21 13.39
N THR A 204 -4.53 -7.91 13.36
CA THR A 204 -5.78 -7.37 13.90
C THR A 204 -6.99 -7.84 13.10
N ALA A 205 -8.08 -8.20 13.79
CA ALA A 205 -9.35 -8.57 13.16
C ALA A 205 -9.85 -7.44 12.24
N GLY A 206 -10.25 -7.76 11.01
CA GLY A 206 -10.65 -6.77 10.00
C GLY A 206 -9.52 -6.17 9.13
N THR A 207 -8.24 -6.51 9.39
CA THR A 207 -7.13 -6.04 8.55
C THR A 207 -7.19 -6.65 7.16
N ARG A 208 -7.52 -5.84 6.16
CA ARG A 208 -7.33 -6.19 4.75
C ARG A 208 -5.82 -6.29 4.45
N PRO A 209 -5.40 -7.00 3.39
CA PRO A 209 -4.01 -7.01 3.00
C PRO A 209 -3.47 -5.58 2.82
N ILE A 210 -2.32 -5.29 3.43
CA ILE A 210 -1.74 -3.94 3.45
C ILE A 210 -1.66 -3.35 2.04
N THR A 211 -2.07 -2.09 1.90
CA THR A 211 -2.17 -1.36 0.62
C THR A 211 -1.09 -0.30 0.54
N LEU A 212 -0.91 0.31 -0.65
CA LEU A 212 0.00 1.44 -0.76
C LEU A 212 -0.47 2.63 0.09
N SER A 213 -1.80 2.84 0.23
CA SER A 213 -2.35 3.94 1.01
C SER A 213 -1.98 3.86 2.50
N ASN A 214 -1.80 2.66 3.07
CA ASN A 214 -1.38 2.51 4.47
C ASN A 214 -0.05 3.21 4.80
N ALA A 215 0.83 3.44 3.82
CA ALA A 215 2.06 4.17 4.05
C ALA A 215 1.81 5.65 4.41
N ALA A 216 0.65 6.20 4.07
CA ALA A 216 0.28 7.57 4.40
C ALA A 216 0.14 7.80 5.93
N GLU A 217 -0.15 6.76 6.71
CA GLU A 217 -0.26 6.84 8.18
C GLU A 217 1.06 7.24 8.87
N PHE A 218 2.20 7.01 8.22
CA PHE A 218 3.52 7.23 8.82
C PHE A 218 4.20 8.51 8.34
N VAL A 219 3.58 9.25 7.41
CA VAL A 219 4.24 10.35 6.70
C VAL A 219 3.60 11.70 7.00
N LYS A 220 4.46 12.71 7.14
CA LYS A 220 4.06 14.12 7.30
C LYS A 220 3.82 14.80 5.96
N LYS A 221 4.49 14.34 4.90
CA LYS A 221 4.36 14.85 3.54
C LYS A 221 4.12 13.70 2.55
N PRO A 222 3.32 13.90 1.49
CA PRO A 222 3.07 12.87 0.49
C PRO A 222 4.34 12.28 -0.13
N GLU A 223 5.36 13.09 -0.43
CA GLU A 223 6.61 12.61 -1.04
C GLU A 223 7.35 11.58 -0.17
N HIS A 224 7.31 11.72 1.15
CA HIS A 224 8.00 10.82 2.09
C HIS A 224 7.46 9.38 2.04
N ARG A 225 6.26 9.18 1.48
CA ARG A 225 5.67 7.86 1.26
C ARG A 225 6.56 6.96 0.41
N ALA A 226 7.33 7.55 -0.51
CA ALA A 226 8.25 6.80 -1.35
C ALA A 226 9.39 6.15 -0.56
N ILE A 227 9.78 6.69 0.59
CA ILE A 227 10.79 6.06 1.46
C ILE A 227 10.20 4.82 2.16
N VAL A 228 8.95 4.90 2.60
CA VAL A 228 8.28 3.81 3.32
C VAL A 228 8.02 2.61 2.37
N LEU A 229 7.55 2.89 1.16
CA LEU A 229 7.21 1.88 0.16
C LEU A 229 8.45 1.33 -0.58
N ASN A 230 8.37 0.07 -1.02
CA ASN A 230 9.30 -0.53 -1.96
C ASN A 230 8.57 -0.87 -3.29
N THR A 231 9.32 -0.92 -4.38
CA THR A 231 8.78 -1.07 -5.73
C THR A 231 8.13 -2.45 -5.97
N PRO A 232 8.75 -3.57 -5.55
CA PRO A 232 8.13 -4.88 -5.66
C PRO A 232 6.77 -4.96 -4.96
N PHE A 233 6.64 -4.37 -3.76
CA PHE A 233 5.36 -4.26 -3.06
C PHE A 233 4.35 -3.46 -3.89
N ALA A 234 4.73 -2.28 -4.37
CA ALA A 234 3.85 -1.41 -5.13
C ALA A 234 3.29 -2.12 -6.38
N ILE A 235 4.14 -2.80 -7.15
CA ILE A 235 3.74 -3.56 -8.35
C ILE A 235 2.79 -4.70 -7.98
N ILE A 236 3.12 -5.52 -6.98
CA ILE A 236 2.28 -6.67 -6.57
C ILE A 236 0.88 -6.19 -6.15
N ARG A 237 0.80 -5.08 -5.42
CA ARG A 237 -0.46 -4.58 -4.87
C ARG A 237 -1.33 -3.85 -5.88
N THR A 238 -0.75 -3.39 -6.98
CA THR A 238 -1.51 -2.80 -8.10
C THR A 238 -1.73 -3.78 -9.25
N PHE A 239 -1.16 -4.98 -9.20
CA PHE A 239 -1.33 -5.99 -10.25
C PHE A 239 -2.82 -6.33 -10.43
N GLY A 240 -3.29 -6.32 -11.68
CA GLY A 240 -4.69 -6.57 -12.02
C GLY A 240 -5.67 -5.49 -11.54
N LYS A 241 -5.21 -4.29 -11.15
CA LYS A 241 -6.08 -3.14 -10.89
C LYS A 241 -6.32 -2.37 -12.17
N SER A 242 -7.59 -2.03 -12.42
CA SER A 242 -7.99 -1.24 -13.57
C SER A 242 -7.43 0.17 -13.45
N ARG A 243 -6.92 0.70 -14.56
CA ARG A 243 -6.53 2.10 -14.69
C ARG A 243 -7.70 2.87 -15.28
N LEU A 244 -7.77 4.15 -14.91
CA LEU A 244 -8.66 5.08 -15.59
C LEU A 244 -8.14 5.29 -17.01
N GLU A 245 -8.95 4.91 -18.00
CA GLU A 245 -8.71 5.24 -19.40
C GLU A 245 -9.13 6.69 -19.64
N ARG A 246 -8.22 7.48 -20.21
CA ARG A 246 -8.59 8.82 -20.68
C ARG A 246 -9.56 8.65 -21.84
N LYS A 247 -10.76 9.19 -21.69
CA LYS A 247 -11.74 9.27 -22.78
C LYS A 247 -11.76 10.70 -23.29
N GLU A 248 -11.72 10.85 -24.60
CA GLU A 248 -11.76 12.14 -25.28
C GLU A 248 -13.09 12.22 -26.03
N TYR A 249 -14.14 12.59 -25.30
CA TYR A 249 -15.49 12.70 -25.85
C TYR A 249 -15.78 14.08 -26.44
N PHE A 250 -15.20 15.12 -25.84
CA PHE A 250 -15.45 16.53 -26.17
C PHE A 250 -14.11 17.28 -26.24
N ASP A 251 -14.07 18.34 -27.05
CA ASP A 251 -12.95 19.28 -27.01
C ASP A 251 -13.06 20.23 -25.79
N THR A 252 -12.02 21.01 -25.54
CA THR A 252 -11.98 21.89 -24.35
C THR A 252 -12.99 23.03 -24.42
N ALA A 253 -13.33 23.53 -25.61
CA ALA A 253 -14.29 24.63 -25.76
C ALA A 253 -15.71 24.14 -25.47
N GLU A 254 -16.08 23.01 -26.06
CA GLU A 254 -17.35 22.33 -25.83
C GLU A 254 -17.51 21.89 -24.37
N LEU A 255 -16.46 21.32 -23.78
CA LEU A 255 -16.49 20.91 -22.37
C LEU A 255 -16.70 22.11 -21.43
N ASN A 256 -16.07 23.25 -21.70
CA ASN A 256 -16.26 24.46 -20.90
C ASN A 256 -17.66 25.05 -21.06
N GLU A 257 -18.31 24.85 -22.21
CA GLU A 257 -19.69 25.27 -22.43
C GLU A 257 -20.70 24.34 -21.70
N ILE A 258 -20.48 23.01 -21.76
CA ILE A 258 -21.37 22.02 -21.13
C ILE A 258 -21.20 22.01 -19.60
N PHE A 259 -19.96 21.95 -19.13
CA PHE A 259 -19.62 21.82 -17.72
C PHE A 259 -18.23 22.39 -17.42
N TYR A 260 -18.20 23.66 -17.03
CA TYR A 260 -16.98 24.28 -16.55
C TYR A 260 -16.64 23.80 -15.14
N ALA A 261 -15.65 22.92 -15.03
CA ALA A 261 -15.28 22.27 -13.76
C ALA A 261 -14.58 23.20 -12.75
N GLU A 262 -13.95 24.29 -13.21
CA GLU A 262 -13.26 25.25 -12.36
C GLU A 262 -14.20 26.36 -11.91
N HIS A 263 -14.77 26.25 -10.73
CA HIS A 263 -15.64 27.31 -10.20
C HIS A 263 -14.84 28.36 -9.44
N ALA A 264 -14.89 29.62 -9.89
CA ALA A 264 -14.37 30.75 -9.13
C ALA A 264 -15.36 31.11 -8.00
N ILE A 265 -14.97 30.84 -6.75
CA ILE A 265 -15.83 31.03 -5.57
C ILE A 265 -16.12 32.52 -5.31
N ASN A 266 -15.24 33.41 -5.76
CA ASN A 266 -15.25 34.86 -5.50
C ASN A 266 -16.47 35.59 -6.09
N THR A 267 -17.26 34.92 -6.92
CA THR A 267 -18.36 35.48 -7.71
C THR A 267 -19.72 34.86 -7.37
N ASP A 268 -19.83 34.09 -6.30
CA ASP A 268 -21.10 33.50 -5.88
C ASP A 268 -22.02 34.58 -5.26
N SER A 269 -23.09 34.92 -5.98
CA SER A 269 -24.08 35.93 -5.60
C SER A 269 -25.25 35.37 -4.79
N THR A 270 -25.17 34.12 -4.32
CA THR A 270 -26.24 33.53 -3.52
C THR A 270 -26.37 34.20 -2.15
N THR A 271 -27.58 34.24 -1.61
CA THR A 271 -27.89 34.83 -0.29
C THR A 271 -27.23 34.11 0.89
N LEU A 272 -26.63 32.95 0.64
CA LEU A 272 -25.92 32.13 1.63
C LEU A 272 -24.40 32.29 1.56
N PHE A 273 -23.86 32.92 0.51
CA PHE A 273 -22.43 33.15 0.37
C PHE A 273 -21.87 33.90 1.58
N ASN A 274 -20.77 33.39 2.16
CA ASN A 274 -20.12 33.87 3.39
C ASN A 274 -20.99 33.94 4.67
N LYS A 275 -22.28 33.61 4.63
CA LYS A 275 -23.18 33.71 5.80
C LYS A 275 -22.75 32.86 7.01
N PHE A 276 -21.99 31.80 6.75
CA PHE A 276 -21.51 30.85 7.75
C PHE A 276 -20.00 30.89 7.96
N GLU A 277 -19.32 31.91 7.44
CA GLU A 277 -17.88 32.07 7.59
C GLU A 277 -17.46 32.08 9.08
N GLY A 278 -16.36 31.41 9.39
CA GLY A 278 -15.83 31.31 10.76
C GLY A 278 -16.57 30.34 11.70
N ARG A 279 -17.69 29.73 11.27
CA ARG A 279 -18.41 28.75 12.09
C ARG A 279 -17.75 27.39 12.07
N ASN A 280 -17.92 26.62 13.15
CA ASN A 280 -17.56 25.21 13.20
C ASN A 280 -18.39 24.40 12.19
N VAL A 281 -17.73 23.45 11.53
CA VAL A 281 -18.37 22.51 10.60
C VAL A 281 -18.35 21.12 11.23
N VAL A 282 -19.51 20.49 11.37
CA VAL A 282 -19.64 19.12 11.87
C VAL A 282 -20.26 18.27 10.76
N LEU A 283 -19.51 17.27 10.30
CA LEU A 283 -19.98 16.31 9.32
C LEU A 283 -20.31 15.00 10.01
N ILE A 284 -21.57 14.57 9.90
CA ILE A 284 -22.02 13.27 10.39
C ILE A 284 -22.14 12.34 9.18
N ILE A 285 -21.21 11.40 9.07
CA ILE A 285 -21.21 10.40 8.00
C ILE A 285 -21.96 9.16 8.51
N TRP A 286 -23.10 8.87 7.90
CA TRP A 286 -23.97 7.81 8.35
C TRP A 286 -23.80 6.55 7.52
N GLU A 287 -23.34 5.48 8.16
CA GLU A 287 -23.13 4.19 7.51
C GLU A 287 -24.45 3.58 7.01
N SER A 288 -24.51 3.22 5.73
CA SER A 288 -25.64 2.53 5.09
C SER A 288 -27.00 3.24 5.23
N PHE A 289 -27.01 4.56 5.36
CA PHE A 289 -28.24 5.35 5.50
C PHE A 289 -28.82 5.78 4.15
N GLY A 290 -29.83 5.05 3.69
CA GLY A 290 -30.61 5.37 2.50
C GLY A 290 -31.82 6.28 2.77
N LYS A 291 -32.32 6.92 1.71
CA LYS A 291 -33.55 7.73 1.76
C LYS A 291 -34.76 6.87 2.20
N GLU A 292 -34.73 5.57 1.92
CA GLU A 292 -35.79 4.60 2.25
C GLU A 292 -35.98 4.33 3.75
N TRP A 293 -35.32 5.07 4.65
CA TRP A 293 -35.56 5.00 6.09
C TRP A 293 -36.29 6.24 6.65
N VAL A 294 -36.44 7.30 5.84
CA VAL A 294 -36.95 8.61 6.28
C VAL A 294 -38.40 8.79 5.83
N GLY A 295 -39.33 8.88 6.78
CA GLY A 295 -40.77 8.95 6.49
C GLY A 295 -41.15 10.18 5.69
N SER A 296 -40.68 11.34 6.17
CA SER A 296 -40.92 12.67 5.59
C SER A 296 -40.40 12.83 4.16
N LEU A 297 -39.54 11.93 3.67
CA LEU A 297 -38.98 11.96 2.32
C LEU A 297 -39.66 10.98 1.34
N ASN A 298 -40.61 10.16 1.82
CA ASN A 298 -41.31 9.13 1.03
C ASN A 298 -42.84 9.25 1.23
N THR A 299 -43.35 10.48 1.32
CA THR A 299 -44.78 10.77 1.53
C THR A 299 -45.65 10.47 0.29
N ASP A 300 -45.02 10.22 -0.85
CA ASP A 300 -45.63 9.84 -2.13
C ASP A 300 -46.00 8.35 -2.21
N ILE A 301 -45.60 7.54 -1.22
CA ILE A 301 -45.89 6.11 -1.14
C ILE A 301 -47.01 5.88 -0.12
N GLU A 302 -48.17 5.42 -0.57
CA GLU A 302 -49.33 5.14 0.28
C GLU A 302 -48.98 4.10 1.35
N GLY A 303 -49.31 4.40 2.61
CA GLY A 303 -49.05 3.52 3.76
C GLY A 303 -47.58 3.38 4.17
N TYR A 304 -46.67 4.18 3.59
CA TYR A 304 -45.25 4.08 3.90
C TYR A 304 -44.91 4.49 5.34
N LYS A 305 -44.08 3.68 6.00
CA LYS A 305 -43.62 3.89 7.37
C LYS A 305 -42.12 4.15 7.39
N GLY A 306 -41.73 5.35 7.83
CA GLY A 306 -40.35 5.69 8.16
C GLY A 306 -39.88 5.07 9.48
N TYR A 307 -38.57 5.00 9.67
CA TYR A 307 -37.93 4.41 10.86
C TYR A 307 -37.03 5.40 11.61
N THR A 308 -37.04 6.68 11.23
CA THR A 308 -36.08 7.69 11.69
C THR A 308 -36.77 8.95 12.22
N PRO A 309 -37.62 8.85 13.26
CA PRO A 309 -38.51 9.94 13.69
C PRO A 309 -37.79 11.23 14.09
N PHE A 310 -36.56 11.15 14.61
CA PHE A 310 -35.74 12.34 14.90
C PHE A 310 -35.21 13.00 13.62
N ILE A 311 -34.90 12.23 12.58
CA ILE A 311 -34.52 12.80 11.28
C ILE A 311 -35.73 13.43 10.61
N ASP A 312 -36.89 12.78 10.71
CA ASP A 312 -38.15 13.36 10.25
C ASP A 312 -38.46 14.71 10.91
N SER A 313 -38.13 14.90 12.19
CA SER A 313 -38.29 16.21 12.84
C SER A 313 -37.28 17.25 12.34
N LEU A 314 -36.03 16.85 12.06
CA LEU A 314 -35.00 17.74 11.54
C LEU A 314 -35.26 18.21 10.10
N VAL A 315 -35.92 17.40 9.27
CA VAL A 315 -36.23 17.75 7.86
C VAL A 315 -36.99 19.08 7.77
N ASN A 316 -37.90 19.35 8.70
CA ASN A 316 -38.68 20.59 8.74
C ASN A 316 -37.90 21.84 9.17
N HIS A 317 -36.65 21.67 9.63
CA HIS A 317 -35.81 22.73 10.17
C HIS A 317 -34.45 22.85 9.45
N SER A 318 -34.27 22.10 8.36
CA SER A 318 -32.98 21.95 7.68
C SER A 318 -33.09 22.31 6.20
N TYR A 319 -31.94 22.61 5.58
CA TYR A 319 -31.83 22.66 4.13
C TYR A 319 -31.64 21.24 3.60
N VAL A 320 -32.68 20.65 3.01
CA VAL A 320 -32.72 19.22 2.67
C VAL A 320 -32.61 18.99 1.17
N PHE A 321 -31.61 18.19 0.78
CA PHE A 321 -31.46 17.73 -0.60
C PHE A 321 -32.27 16.46 -0.82
N THR A 322 -33.42 16.58 -1.50
CA THR A 322 -34.32 15.44 -1.78
C THR A 322 -33.84 14.53 -2.92
N ARG A 323 -32.85 14.99 -3.69
CA ARG A 323 -32.21 14.28 -4.81
C ARG A 323 -30.70 14.15 -4.60
N GLY A 324 -30.31 13.68 -3.42
CA GLY A 324 -28.92 13.33 -3.11
C GLY A 324 -28.62 11.89 -3.51
N TYR A 325 -27.57 11.67 -4.29
CA TYR A 325 -27.12 10.34 -4.70
C TYR A 325 -25.74 10.06 -4.13
N ALA A 326 -25.59 8.89 -3.51
CA ALA A 326 -24.28 8.43 -3.09
C ALA A 326 -23.40 8.20 -4.33
N ASN A 327 -22.18 8.72 -4.27
CA ASN A 327 -21.23 8.60 -5.37
C ASN A 327 -20.71 7.16 -5.56
N GLY A 328 -20.75 6.34 -4.50
CA GLY A 328 -20.38 4.92 -4.55
C GLY A 328 -21.31 4.06 -3.69
N ARG A 329 -21.15 2.73 -3.80
CA ARG A 329 -21.97 1.73 -3.08
C ARG A 329 -21.25 1.08 -1.89
N LYS A 330 -20.02 1.52 -1.60
CA LYS A 330 -19.15 0.92 -0.57
C LYS A 330 -18.56 2.03 0.29
N SER A 331 -18.43 1.80 1.59
CA SER A 331 -17.90 2.78 2.56
C SER A 331 -16.46 3.21 2.26
N ILE A 332 -15.70 2.38 1.54
CA ILE A 332 -14.33 2.70 1.07
C ILE A 332 -14.29 3.89 0.09
N ASP A 333 -15.39 4.18 -0.61
CA ASP A 333 -15.50 5.30 -1.54
C ASP A 333 -16.08 6.56 -0.87
N ALA A 334 -16.68 6.42 0.31
CA ALA A 334 -17.38 7.52 0.99
C ALA A 334 -16.44 8.65 1.39
N LEU A 335 -15.33 8.35 2.06
CA LEU A 335 -14.41 9.39 2.54
C LEU A 335 -13.72 10.14 1.39
N PRO A 336 -13.15 9.49 0.35
CA PRO A 336 -12.63 10.21 -0.82
C PRO A 336 -13.66 11.13 -1.47
N SER A 337 -14.92 10.70 -1.57
CA SER A 337 -16.00 11.49 -2.16
C SER A 337 -16.38 12.69 -1.30
N ILE A 338 -16.67 12.47 -0.01
CA ILE A 338 -17.18 13.51 0.90
C ILE A 338 -16.11 14.54 1.23
N ILE A 339 -14.86 14.10 1.40
CA ILE A 339 -13.78 14.93 1.96
C ILE A 339 -12.93 15.58 0.87
N ALA A 340 -12.79 14.95 -0.30
CA ALA A 340 -11.89 15.40 -1.35
C ALA A 340 -12.57 15.51 -2.73
N SER A 341 -13.89 15.34 -2.80
CA SER A 341 -14.65 15.37 -4.06
C SER A 341 -14.11 14.42 -5.12
N ILE A 342 -13.49 13.30 -4.70
CA ILE A 342 -12.94 12.30 -5.61
C ILE A 342 -14.07 11.32 -5.96
N PRO A 343 -14.48 11.24 -7.23
CA PRO A 343 -15.50 10.29 -7.62
C PRO A 343 -15.00 8.84 -7.49
N SER A 344 -15.91 7.96 -7.13
CA SER A 344 -15.78 6.52 -7.18
C SER A 344 -15.53 6.11 -8.62
N SER A 345 -14.65 5.14 -8.76
CA SER A 345 -14.34 4.50 -10.03
C SER A 345 -14.34 3.00 -9.83
N GLU A 346 -14.08 2.22 -10.89
CA GLU A 346 -14.06 0.76 -10.82
C GLU A 346 -13.16 0.24 -9.68
N THR A 347 -12.00 0.87 -9.47
CA THR A 347 -11.13 0.63 -8.32
C THR A 347 -11.23 1.80 -7.33
N PRO A 348 -11.60 1.55 -6.05
CA PRO A 348 -11.62 2.60 -5.03
C PRO A 348 -10.32 3.38 -4.95
N PHE A 349 -10.40 4.71 -4.78
CA PHE A 349 -9.24 5.61 -4.82
C PHE A 349 -8.07 5.11 -3.96
N ILE A 350 -8.35 4.71 -2.71
CA ILE A 350 -7.32 4.27 -1.75
C ILE A 350 -6.67 2.93 -2.11
N LEU A 351 -7.26 2.15 -3.02
CA LEU A 351 -6.72 0.89 -3.54
C LEU A 351 -6.09 1.05 -4.93
N SER A 352 -6.26 2.21 -5.55
CA SER A 352 -5.84 2.47 -6.92
C SER A 352 -4.36 2.87 -7.02
N HIS A 353 -3.88 2.92 -8.27
CA HIS A 353 -2.60 3.51 -8.64
C HIS A 353 -2.47 4.98 -8.21
N TYR A 354 -3.60 5.68 -8.05
CA TYR A 354 -3.68 7.10 -7.74
C TYR A 354 -3.71 7.39 -6.23
N SER A 355 -3.76 6.36 -5.39
CA SER A 355 -3.80 6.51 -3.93
C SER A 355 -2.62 7.30 -3.36
N GLY A 356 -1.52 7.47 -4.11
CA GLY A 356 -0.34 8.27 -3.72
C GLY A 356 -0.39 9.74 -4.11
N ASN A 357 -1.40 10.17 -4.87
CA ASN A 357 -1.44 11.54 -5.38
C ASN A 357 -1.62 12.54 -4.25
N ARG A 358 -1.05 13.73 -4.43
CA ARG A 358 -1.43 14.89 -3.62
C ARG A 358 -2.87 15.24 -3.94
N ILE A 359 -3.67 15.47 -2.90
CA ILE A 359 -5.09 15.80 -3.03
C ILE A 359 -5.37 17.09 -2.28
N ASN A 360 -6.35 17.85 -2.77
CA ASN A 360 -7.02 18.86 -1.98
C ASN A 360 -8.22 18.21 -1.30
N SER A 361 -8.54 18.69 -0.11
CA SER A 361 -9.61 18.19 0.74
C SER A 361 -10.21 19.33 1.54
N LEU A 362 -11.41 19.10 2.08
CA LEU A 362 -12.06 20.03 3.01
C LEU A 362 -11.14 20.46 4.15
N ALA A 363 -10.40 19.52 4.76
CA ALA A 363 -9.47 19.83 5.85
C ALA A 363 -8.28 20.67 5.35
N SER A 364 -7.68 20.30 4.22
CA SER A 364 -6.52 21.04 3.69
C SER A 364 -6.87 22.47 3.27
N VAL A 365 -8.09 22.69 2.77
CA VAL A 365 -8.58 24.02 2.37
C VAL A 365 -8.90 24.85 3.62
N LEU A 366 -9.68 24.31 4.56
CA LEU A 366 -10.07 25.02 5.78
C LEU A 366 -8.88 25.30 6.71
N ARG A 367 -7.81 24.49 6.66
CA ARG A 367 -6.57 24.77 7.42
C ARG A 367 -5.96 26.13 7.04
N ASN A 368 -6.08 26.57 5.78
CA ASN A 368 -5.63 27.90 5.38
C ASN A 368 -6.41 29.03 6.09
N HIS A 369 -7.62 28.73 6.55
CA HIS A 369 -8.48 29.59 7.36
C HIS A 369 -8.37 29.29 8.87
N GLN A 370 -7.26 28.68 9.32
CA GLN A 370 -6.96 28.39 10.73
C GLN A 370 -7.92 27.41 11.41
N TYR A 371 -8.66 26.60 10.65
CA TYR A 371 -9.47 25.54 11.22
C TYR A 371 -8.61 24.36 11.70
N TYR A 372 -9.02 23.80 12.84
CA TYR A 372 -8.58 22.49 13.29
C TYR A 372 -9.57 21.41 12.83
N SER A 373 -9.05 20.31 12.31
CA SER A 373 -9.82 19.22 11.73
C SER A 373 -9.58 17.90 12.46
N ALA A 374 -10.67 17.25 12.90
CA ALA A 374 -10.62 15.96 13.56
C ALA A 374 -11.65 14.98 12.96
N PHE A 375 -11.23 13.73 12.78
CA PHE A 375 -12.09 12.65 12.32
C PHE A 375 -12.27 11.62 13.45
N TYR A 376 -13.52 11.31 13.78
CA TYR A 376 -13.88 10.36 14.83
C TYR A 376 -14.54 9.13 14.22
N HIS A 377 -14.09 7.95 14.61
CA HIS A 377 -14.53 6.67 14.09
C HIS A 377 -14.59 5.66 15.23
N GLY A 378 -15.64 4.85 15.31
CA GLY A 378 -15.78 3.86 16.37
C GLY A 378 -15.02 2.54 16.14
N ALA A 379 -14.25 2.43 15.05
CA ALA A 379 -13.51 1.22 14.72
C ALA A 379 -12.00 1.43 14.80
N PRO A 380 -11.22 0.41 15.22
CA PRO A 380 -9.81 0.56 15.54
C PRO A 380 -9.00 1.28 14.47
N ASN A 381 -8.02 2.07 14.91
CA ASN A 381 -7.05 2.74 14.04
C ASN A 381 -6.53 1.79 12.94
N GLY A 382 -6.61 2.25 11.69
CA GLY A 382 -6.21 1.49 10.50
C GLY A 382 -7.34 0.68 9.84
N SER A 383 -8.52 0.60 10.45
CA SER A 383 -9.71 0.00 9.82
C SER A 383 -10.04 0.72 8.50
N MET A 384 -10.33 -0.08 7.47
CA MET A 384 -10.68 0.37 6.11
C MET A 384 -9.67 1.31 5.41
N GLY A 385 -8.51 1.59 6.01
CA GLY A 385 -7.56 2.58 5.51
C GLY A 385 -7.95 4.04 5.78
N PHE A 386 -8.95 4.28 6.64
CA PHE A 386 -9.46 5.63 6.91
C PHE A 386 -8.44 6.53 7.58
N SER A 387 -7.73 6.06 8.61
CA SER A 387 -6.65 6.82 9.25
C SER A 387 -5.61 7.30 8.22
N ALA A 388 -5.16 6.40 7.36
CA ALA A 388 -4.17 6.72 6.34
C ALA A 388 -4.71 7.73 5.30
N PHE A 389 -5.97 7.60 4.89
CA PHE A 389 -6.60 8.55 3.98
C PHE A 389 -6.84 9.92 4.64
N MET A 390 -7.29 9.98 5.91
CA MET A 390 -7.44 11.24 6.65
C MET A 390 -6.12 11.98 6.81
N GLN A 391 -5.03 11.25 7.09
CA GLN A 391 -3.68 11.82 7.13
C GLN A 391 -3.28 12.40 5.76
N GLN A 392 -3.55 11.69 4.67
CA GLN A 392 -3.29 12.15 3.31
C GLN A 392 -4.15 13.36 2.91
N ALA A 393 -5.41 13.38 3.36
CA ALA A 393 -6.33 14.50 3.18
C ALA A 393 -5.95 15.71 4.05
N GLY A 394 -4.97 15.57 4.96
CA GLY A 394 -4.47 16.67 5.76
C GLY A 394 -5.29 16.96 7.01
N PHE A 395 -6.00 15.98 7.57
CA PHE A 395 -6.62 16.14 8.90
C PHE A 395 -5.56 16.33 9.99
N ASP A 396 -5.88 17.11 11.03
CA ASP A 396 -4.98 17.31 12.17
C ASP A 396 -5.02 16.14 13.15
N SER A 397 -6.20 15.55 13.36
CA SER A 397 -6.39 14.40 14.26
C SER A 397 -7.31 13.32 13.70
N TYR A 398 -7.01 12.09 14.09
CA TYR A 398 -7.84 10.91 13.87
C TYR A 398 -8.04 10.18 15.19
N VAL A 399 -9.28 9.84 15.53
CA VAL A 399 -9.65 9.08 16.73
C VAL A 399 -10.46 7.86 16.28
N GLY A 400 -9.91 6.66 16.51
CA GLY A 400 -10.45 5.36 16.08
C GLY A 400 -10.45 4.31 17.17
#